data_AF-A0A521PZV7-F1
#
_entry.id   AF-A0A521PZV7-F1
#
_cell.length_a   1.000
_cell.length_b   1.000
_cell.length_c   1.000
_cell.angle_alpha   90.00
_cell.angle_beta   90.00
_cell.angle_gamma   90.00
#
_symmetry.space_group_name_H-M   'P 1'
#
loop_
_entity.id
_entity.type
_entity.pdbx_description
1 polymer ?
#
loop_
_entity_poly.entity_id
_entity_poly.type
_entity_poly.pdbx_seq_one_letter_code
_entity_poly.pdbx_strand_id
1 'polypeptide(L)'
;MIFLIEYDRSKGRIVTFRTFQDSERLKAQNARLDLELDLNRQGVDHEVVLLEAESEDALHKTHSRYFKTLRQIAESAGANHK
;
A
#
# COMPACT_ATOMS: atom_id res chain seq x y z
N MET A 1 0.95 -11.73 -8.13
CA MET A 1 1.51 -11.22 -6.86
C MET A 1 0.41 -10.57 -6.05
N ILE A 2 0.52 -10.61 -4.72
CA ILE A 2 -0.41 -9.98 -3.79
C ILE A 2 0.33 -8.86 -3.03
N PHE A 3 -0.33 -7.72 -2.87
CA PHE A 3 0.22 -6.53 -2.24
C PHE A 3 -0.67 -6.12 -1.07
N LEU A 4 -0.10 -6.08 0.14
CA LEU A 4 -0.74 -5.55 1.34
C LEU A 4 -0.37 -4.09 1.51
N ILE A 5 -1.38 -3.23 1.53
CA ILE A 5 -1.23 -1.79 1.68
C ILE A 5 -1.98 -1.34 2.93
N GLU A 6 -1.27 -0.64 3.80
CA GLU A 6 -1.86 0.22 4.83
C GLU A 6 -1.77 1.66 4.36
N TYR A 7 -2.91 2.34 4.33
CA TYR A 7 -3.04 3.69 3.81
C TYR A 7 -3.66 4.61 4.85
N ASP A 8 -2.90 5.64 5.23
CA ASP A 8 -3.39 6.74 6.04
C ASP A 8 -4.24 7.65 5.15
N ARG A 9 -5.57 7.48 5.24
CA ARG A 9 -6.54 8.27 4.46
C ARG A 9 -6.49 9.76 4.80
N SER A 10 -6.14 10.10 6.05
CA SER A 10 -6.09 11.49 6.51
C SER A 10 -4.91 12.26 5.93
N LYS A 11 -3.75 11.59 5.81
CA LYS A 11 -2.52 12.16 5.24
C LYS A 11 -2.31 11.82 3.77
N GLY A 12 -3.16 10.96 3.23
CA GLY A 12 -3.10 10.48 1.86
C GLY A 12 -1.78 9.78 1.55
N ARG A 13 -1.28 8.88 2.40
CA ARG A 13 0.01 8.22 2.18
C ARG A 13 0.00 6.74 2.57
N ILE A 14 0.83 5.96 1.89
CA ILE A 14 1.11 4.57 2.27
C ILE A 14 1.97 4.59 3.54
N VAL A 15 1.54 3.82 4.54
CA VAL A 15 2.26 3.60 5.80
C VAL A 15 3.03 2.29 5.74
N THR A 16 2.38 1.23 5.25
CA THR A 16 2.97 -0.09 5.09
C THR A 16 2.70 -0.60 3.67
N PHE A 17 3.73 -1.17 3.05
CA PHE A 17 3.65 -1.87 1.77
C PHE A 17 4.38 -3.20 1.89
N ARG A 18 3.68 -4.32 1.68
CA ARG A 18 4.28 -5.66 1.72
C ARG A 18 3.84 -6.48 0.51
N THR A 19 4.74 -7.31 0.01
CA THR A 19 4.51 -8.17 -1.16
C THR A 19 4.45 -9.63 -0.74
N PHE A 20 3.58 -10.39 -1.39
CA PHE A 20 3.44 -11.82 -1.22
C PHE A 20 3.34 -12.48 -2.61
N GLN A 21 3.79 -13.73 -2.70
CA GLN A 21 3.53 -14.54 -3.88
C GLN A 21 2.07 -15.02 -3.91
N ASP A 22 1.58 -15.39 -5.08
CA ASP A 22 0.19 -15.87 -5.22
C ASP A 22 -0.05 -17.17 -4.42
N SER A 23 0.99 -17.98 -4.25
CA SER A 23 1.00 -19.16 -3.38
C SER A 23 0.92 -18.82 -1.89
N GLU A 24 1.22 -17.58 -1.49
CA GLU A 24 1.20 -17.10 -0.10
C GLU A 24 -0.11 -16.40 0.27
N ARG A 25 -1.20 -16.61 -0.49
CA ARG A 25 -2.50 -15.95 -0.28
C ARG A 25 -3.00 -16.00 1.17
N LEU A 26 -2.93 -17.16 1.81
CA LEU A 26 -3.37 -17.31 3.21
C LEU A 26 -2.52 -16.45 4.16
N LYS A 27 -1.21 -16.39 3.93
CA LYS A 27 -0.28 -15.56 4.71
C LYS A 27 -0.57 -14.07 4.52
N ALA A 28 -0.91 -13.65 3.30
CA ALA A 28 -1.32 -12.27 3.02
C ALA A 28 -2.62 -11.89 3.75
N GLN A 29 -3.61 -12.81 3.78
CA GLN A 29 -4.87 -12.61 4.50
C GLN A 29 -4.67 -12.52 6.02
N ASN A 30 -3.85 -13.41 6.58
CA ASN A 30 -3.51 -13.35 8.02
C ASN A 30 -2.77 -12.05 8.35
N ALA A 31 -1.79 -11.66 7.54
CA ALA A 31 -1.07 -10.41 7.74
C ALA A 31 -1.99 -9.17 7.66
N ARG A 32 -3.02 -9.20 6.79
CA ARG A 32 -4.04 -8.15 6.73
C ARG A 32 -4.82 -8.08 8.03
N LEU A 33 -5.30 -9.22 8.51
CA LEU A 33 -6.09 -9.31 9.75
C LEU A 33 -5.28 -8.86 10.97
N ASP A 34 -4.04 -9.32 11.11
CA ASP A 34 -3.16 -8.93 12.21
C ASP A 34 -2.95 -7.41 12.23
N LEU A 35 -2.75 -6.81 11.05
CA LEU A 35 -2.59 -5.36 10.92
C LEU A 35 -3.87 -4.58 11.26
N GLU A 36 -5.03 -5.05 10.78
CA GLU A 36 -6.34 -4.48 11.13
C GLU A 36 -6.58 -4.51 12.65
N LEU A 37 -6.24 -5.61 13.30
CA LEU A 37 -6.37 -5.77 14.76
C LEU A 37 -5.43 -4.84 15.52
N ASP A 38 -4.18 -4.71 15.08
CA ASP A 38 -3.20 -3.84 15.73
C ASP A 38 -3.57 -2.36 15.58
N LEU A 39 -4.08 -1.95 14.42
CA LEU A 39 -4.58 -0.60 14.20
C LEU A 39 -5.82 -0.30 15.05
N ASN A 40 -6.75 -1.26 15.15
CA ASN A 40 -7.92 -1.13 15.99
C ASN A 40 -7.55 -0.94 17.47
N ARG A 41 -6.60 -1.73 17.97
CA ARG A 41 -6.06 -1.61 19.34
C ARG A 41 -5.43 -0.24 19.60
N GLN A 42 -4.82 0.36 18.59
CA GLN A 42 -4.19 1.69 18.67
C GLN A 42 -5.18 2.84 18.46
N GLY A 43 -6.44 2.56 18.10
CA GLY A 43 -7.43 3.58 17.76
C GLY A 43 -7.09 4.34 16.47
N VAL A 44 -6.36 3.72 15.55
CA VAL A 44 -5.92 4.32 14.30
C VAL A 44 -6.84 3.90 13.15
N ASP A 45 -7.50 4.88 12.51
CA ASP A 45 -8.35 4.64 11.34
C ASP A 45 -7.54 4.72 10.04
N HIS A 46 -6.79 3.66 9.75
CA HIS A 46 -6.13 3.46 8.47
C HIS A 46 -6.89 2.46 7.60
N GLU A 47 -6.84 2.66 6.28
CA GLU A 47 -7.38 1.71 5.31
C GLU A 47 -6.36 0.59 5.06
N VAL A 48 -6.76 -0.67 5.25
CA VAL A 48 -5.90 -1.83 4.98
C VAL A 48 -6.51 -2.64 3.83
N VAL A 49 -5.74 -2.87 2.77
CA VAL A 49 -6.22 -3.57 1.56
C VAL A 49 -5.21 -4.59 1.05
N LEU A 50 -5.73 -5.66 0.43
CA LEU A 50 -4.96 -6.59 -0.38
C LEU A 50 -5.32 -6.37 -1.85
N LEU A 51 -4.31 -6.17 -2.68
CA LEU A 51 -4.47 -5.97 -4.12
C LEU A 51 -3.68 -7.04 -4.87
N GLU A 52 -4.21 -7.47 -6.00
CA GLU A 52 -3.54 -8.44 -6.87
C GLU A 52 -3.10 -7.74 -8.15
N ALA A 53 -1.86 -7.99 -8.54
CA ALA A 53 -1.32 -7.54 -9.81
C ALA A 53 -0.20 -8.46 -10.30
N GLU A 54 0.08 -8.38 -11.59
CA GLU A 54 1.18 -9.13 -12.24
C GLU A 54 2.56 -8.60 -11.79
N SER A 55 2.65 -7.31 -11.44
CA SER A 55 3.85 -6.66 -10.92
C SER A 55 3.50 -5.39 -10.15
N GLU A 56 4.48 -4.81 -9.44
CA GLU A 56 4.34 -3.53 -8.77
C GLU A 56 4.05 -2.39 -9.78
N ASP A 57 4.72 -2.37 -10.93
CA ASP A 57 4.42 -1.41 -12.01
C ASP A 57 2.96 -1.49 -12.49
N ALA A 58 2.44 -2.70 -12.64
CA ALA A 58 1.04 -2.92 -13.02
C ALA A 58 0.08 -2.42 -11.93
N LEU A 59 0.44 -2.63 -10.66
CA LEU A 59 -0.31 -2.12 -9.51
C LEU A 59 -0.34 -0.59 -9.50
N HIS A 60 0.80 0.07 -9.71
CA HIS A 60 0.88 1.53 -9.76
C HIS A 60 -0.01 2.14 -10.85
N LYS A 61 -0.11 1.47 -12.01
CA LYS A 61 -0.95 1.91 -13.14
C LYS A 61 -2.44 1.73 -12.87
N THR A 62 -2.83 0.60 -12.28
CA THR A 62 -4.25 0.23 -12.08
C THR A 62 -4.85 0.80 -10.80
N HIS A 63 -4.05 0.95 -9.75
CA HIS A 63 -4.48 1.37 -8.41
C HIS A 63 -3.84 2.69 -7.99
N SER A 64 -3.77 3.64 -8.95
CA SER A 64 -3.10 4.94 -8.78
C SER A 64 -3.54 5.74 -7.55
N ARG A 65 -4.75 5.50 -7.01
CA ARG A 65 -5.26 6.14 -5.79
C ARG A 65 -4.27 6.08 -4.63
N TYR A 66 -3.62 4.93 -4.41
CA TYR A 66 -2.69 4.76 -3.29
C TYR A 66 -1.31 5.39 -3.57
N PHE A 67 -0.98 5.64 -4.84
CA PHE A 67 0.34 6.07 -5.29
C PHE A 67 0.39 7.51 -5.80
N LYS A 68 -0.74 8.20 -5.96
CA LYS A 68 -0.78 9.58 -6.49
C LYS A 68 0.09 10.55 -5.68
N THR A 69 0.12 10.41 -4.36
CA THR A 69 0.96 11.23 -3.46
C THR A 69 2.44 10.88 -3.57
N LEU A 70 2.78 9.59 -3.72
CA LEU A 70 4.15 9.15 -3.98
C LEU A 70 4.67 9.61 -5.35
N ARG A 71 3.80 9.60 -6.36
CA ARG A 71 4.15 10.08 -7.72
C ARG A 71 4.38 11.59 -7.73
N GLN A 72 3.58 12.36 -7.00
CA GLN A 72 3.80 13.79 -6.80
C GLN A 72 5.11 14.10 -6.05
N ILE A 73 5.49 13.27 -5.07
CA ILE A 73 6.80 13.37 -4.39
C ILE A 73 7.96 13.02 -5.35
N ALA A 74 7.82 11.98 -6.18
CA ALA A 74 8.85 11.62 -7.17
C ALA A 74 9.01 12.70 -8.28
N GLU A 75 7.91 13.29 -8.74
CA GLU A 75 7.92 14.37 -9.74
C GLU A 75 8.51 15.67 -9.19
N SER A 76 8.31 15.98 -7.91
CA SER A 76 8.94 17.13 -7.26
C SER A 76 10.42 16.89 -6.91
N ALA A 77 10.83 15.66 -6.62
CA ALA A 77 12.22 15.29 -6.38
C ALA A 77 13.06 15.26 -7.68
N GLY A 78 12.46 14.95 -8.84
CA GLY A 78 13.12 14.96 -10.15
C GLY A 78 13.32 16.35 -10.76
N ALA A 79 12.61 17.38 -10.28
CA ALA A 79 12.71 18.75 -10.81
C ALA A 79 13.88 19.55 -10.21
N ASN A 80 14.69 18.97 -9.32
CA ASN A 80 15.83 19.62 -8.69
C ASN A 80 17.16 18.96 -9.09
N HIS A 81 17.41 18.93 -10.40
CA HIS A 81 18.76 18.84 -10.97
C HIS A 81 18.82 19.86 -12.10
N LYS A 82 19.13 21.10 -11.72
CA LYS A 82 19.68 22.12 -12.64
C LYS A 82 21.19 22.00 -12.62
#